data_AF-A0A067M2B3-F1
#
_entry.id   AF-A0A067M2B3-F1
#
_cell.length_a   1.000
_cell.length_b   1.000
_cell.length_c   1.000
_cell.angle_alpha   90.00
_cell.angle_beta   90.00
_cell.angle_gamma   90.00
#
_symmetry.space_group_name_H-M   'P 1'
#
loop_
_entity.id
_entity.type
_entity.pdbx_description
1 polymer ?
#
loop_
_entity_poly.entity_id
_entity_poly.type
_entity_poly.pdbx_seq_one_letter_code
_entity_poly.pdbx_strand_id
1 'polypeptide(L)'
;MRYLHRSGVAGGGAPRRSKLALDQYGCTWKDLDEAQKKKVVKEESAQYVWINRHDLLAVFSVNCKKHVLTYTDPSACGESQPCDSCADVLDDKRFRNALHRKMPSEDHMRFAPAQYRPELLGTIWSMQTGVRQLVEMHKDDDIYLAFARMAISGDLKGHDALLSLVEFEVRRFQR
;
A
#
# COMPACT_ATOMS: atom_id res chain seq x y z
N MET A 1 -6.63 -7.04 -7.99
CA MET A 1 -7.08 -5.63 -8.09
C MET A 1 -5.85 -4.71 -7.92
N ARG A 2 -5.44 -3.92 -8.93
CA ARG A 2 -4.15 -3.19 -8.91
C ARG A 2 -4.04 -2.09 -7.83
N TYR A 3 -5.15 -1.63 -7.24
CA TYR A 3 -5.16 -0.49 -6.32
C TYR A 3 -4.40 -0.71 -5.00
N LEU A 4 -4.71 -1.80 -4.28
CA LEU A 4 -4.13 -2.04 -2.95
C LEU A 4 -2.62 -2.27 -3.00
N HIS A 5 -2.11 -2.90 -4.06
CA HIS A 5 -0.67 -3.02 -4.31
C HIS A 5 0.07 -1.67 -4.43
N ARG A 6 -0.66 -0.58 -4.71
CA ARG A 6 -0.10 0.76 -4.98
C ARG A 6 -0.40 1.77 -3.88
N SER A 7 -1.21 1.40 -2.88
CA SER A 7 -1.77 2.33 -1.90
C SER A 7 -1.48 1.86 -0.49
N GLY A 8 -0.42 2.36 0.14
CA GLY A 8 -0.07 2.01 1.53
C GLY A 8 -0.98 2.60 2.62
N VAL A 9 -1.95 3.45 2.25
CA VAL A 9 -2.84 4.09 3.25
C VAL A 9 -3.95 3.13 3.71
N ALA A 10 -4.38 3.31 4.96
CA ALA A 10 -5.41 2.50 5.61
C ALA A 10 -6.84 2.74 5.07
N GLY A 11 -7.07 3.84 4.36
CA GLY A 11 -8.39 4.20 3.84
C GLY A 11 -8.35 5.52 3.07
N GLY A 12 -9.53 6.03 2.73
CA GLY A 12 -9.65 7.31 2.05
C GLY A 12 -11.08 7.83 1.96
N GLY A 13 -11.22 8.96 1.27
CA GLY A 13 -12.51 9.65 1.08
C GLY A 13 -12.73 10.81 2.05
N ALA A 14 -11.92 10.95 3.09
CA ALA A 14 -12.00 12.07 4.02
C ALA A 14 -11.71 13.44 3.36
N PRO A 15 -12.17 14.54 3.96
CA PRO A 15 -11.76 15.88 3.57
C PRO A 15 -10.24 16.07 3.68
N ARG A 16 -9.70 17.00 2.87
CA ARG A 16 -8.26 17.31 2.90
C ARG A 16 -7.87 17.84 4.28
N ARG A 17 -6.70 17.44 4.79
CA ARG A 17 -6.16 17.92 6.07
C ARG A 17 -6.14 19.44 6.22
N SER A 18 -5.86 20.19 5.15
CA SER A 18 -5.91 21.66 5.19
C SER A 18 -7.30 22.21 5.49
N LYS A 19 -8.36 21.54 5.00
CA LYS A 19 -9.74 21.90 5.32
C LYS A 19 -10.06 21.52 6.77
N LEU A 20 -9.70 20.32 7.22
CA LEU A 20 -9.89 19.90 8.61
C LEU A 20 -9.16 20.82 9.61
N ALA A 21 -7.94 21.23 9.29
CA ALA A 21 -7.16 22.18 10.09
C ALA A 21 -7.84 23.54 10.19
N LEU A 22 -8.35 24.06 9.07
CA LEU A 22 -9.07 25.32 9.02
C LEU A 22 -10.38 25.23 9.83
N ASP A 23 -11.14 24.15 9.64
CA ASP A 23 -12.44 23.95 10.29
C ASP A 23 -12.27 23.78 11.83
N GLN A 24 -11.19 23.14 12.29
CA GLN A 24 -10.97 22.84 13.71
C GLN A 24 -10.18 23.91 14.47
N TYR A 25 -9.22 24.58 13.82
CA TYR A 25 -8.26 25.49 14.47
C TYR A 25 -8.22 26.89 13.85
N GLY A 26 -8.91 27.13 12.74
CA GLY A 26 -8.93 28.44 12.08
C GLY A 26 -7.62 28.81 11.37
N CYS A 27 -6.67 27.89 11.22
CA CYS A 27 -5.36 28.15 10.60
C CYS A 27 -4.97 27.06 9.58
N THR A 28 -3.85 27.24 8.88
CA THR A 28 -3.41 26.28 7.88
C THR A 28 -2.70 25.08 8.51
N TRP A 29 -2.70 23.93 7.82
CA TRP A 29 -1.99 22.71 8.28
C TRP A 29 -0.51 22.95 8.65
N LYS A 30 0.14 23.91 7.99
CA LYS A 30 1.56 24.22 8.23
C LYS A 30 1.78 24.92 9.57
N ASP A 31 0.77 25.64 10.06
CA ASP A 31 0.84 26.46 11.28
C ASP A 31 0.47 25.66 12.53
N LEU A 32 0.00 24.42 12.35
CA LEU A 32 -0.34 23.53 13.45
C LEU A 32 0.91 23.01 14.17
N ASP A 33 0.82 22.90 15.49
CA ASP A 33 1.77 22.13 16.27
C ASP A 33 1.59 20.61 16.05
N GLU A 34 2.55 19.80 16.52
CA GLU A 34 2.52 18.35 16.32
C GLU A 34 1.34 17.66 17.03
N ALA A 35 0.84 18.20 18.13
CA ALA A 35 -0.32 17.65 18.84
C ALA A 35 -1.62 17.90 18.07
N GLN A 36 -1.77 19.10 17.49
CA GLN A 36 -2.89 19.49 16.63
C GLN A 36 -2.86 18.68 15.32
N LYS A 37 -1.69 18.52 14.68
CA LYS A 37 -1.55 17.67 13.49
C LYS A 37 -2.00 16.24 13.77
N LYS A 38 -1.60 15.66 14.91
CA LYS A 38 -2.04 14.31 15.32
C LYS A 38 -3.55 14.22 15.48
N LYS A 39 -4.20 15.24 16.06
CA LYS A 39 -5.67 15.29 16.19
C LYS A 39 -6.36 15.34 14.82
N VAL A 40 -5.89 16.18 13.91
CA VAL A 40 -6.42 16.26 12.55
C VAL A 40 -6.23 14.95 11.78
N VAL A 41 -5.11 14.24 11.94
CA VAL A 41 -4.91 12.91 11.31
C VAL A 41 -5.90 11.88 11.86
N LYS A 42 -6.18 11.91 13.17
CA LYS A 42 -7.22 11.04 13.76
C LYS A 42 -8.60 11.36 13.20
N GLU A 43 -8.94 12.65 13.11
CA GLU A 43 -10.20 13.10 12.54
C GLU A 43 -10.33 12.70 11.07
N GLU A 44 -9.28 12.88 10.27
CA GLU A 44 -9.20 12.41 8.89
C GLU A 44 -9.54 10.91 8.81
N SER A 45 -8.95 10.09 9.68
CA SER A 45 -9.21 8.64 9.70
C SER A 45 -10.63 8.28 10.12
N ALA A 46 -11.26 9.06 11.01
CA ALA A 46 -12.64 8.88 11.42
C ALA A 46 -13.63 9.23 10.30
N GLN A 47 -13.25 10.12 9.38
CA GLN A 47 -14.05 10.56 8.25
C GLN A 47 -13.76 9.81 6.94
N TYR A 48 -13.08 8.66 7.01
CA TYR A 48 -12.94 7.80 5.84
C TYR A 48 -14.30 7.32 5.33
N VAL A 49 -14.37 7.10 4.01
CA VAL A 49 -15.53 6.53 3.31
C VAL A 49 -15.26 5.06 2.99
N TRP A 50 -14.00 4.73 2.71
CA TRP A 50 -13.54 3.36 2.53
C TRP A 50 -12.29 3.06 3.35
N ILE A 51 -12.13 1.78 3.68
CA ILE A 51 -11.01 1.20 4.41
C ILE A 51 -10.33 0.17 3.53
N ASN A 52 -9.00 0.21 3.51
CA ASN A 52 -8.14 -0.73 2.82
C ASN A 52 -7.70 -1.83 3.79
N ARG A 53 -8.18 -3.05 3.58
CA ARG A 53 -7.75 -4.25 4.31
C ARG A 53 -6.74 -5.00 3.47
N HIS A 54 -5.48 -4.59 3.60
CA HIS A 54 -4.36 -5.17 2.86
C HIS A 54 -4.14 -6.65 3.18
N ASP A 55 -4.46 -7.07 4.41
CA ASP A 55 -4.44 -8.47 4.84
C ASP A 55 -5.42 -9.35 4.05
N LEU A 56 -6.56 -8.79 3.63
CA LEU A 56 -7.58 -9.48 2.84
C LEU A 56 -7.49 -9.14 1.35
N LEU A 57 -6.55 -8.28 0.95
CA LEU A 57 -6.48 -7.68 -0.38
C LEU A 57 -7.84 -7.13 -0.86
N ALA A 58 -8.60 -6.54 0.05
CA ALA A 58 -9.96 -6.05 -0.19
C ALA A 58 -10.18 -4.61 0.32
N VAL A 59 -11.09 -3.90 -0.35
CA VAL A 59 -11.56 -2.57 0.05
C VAL A 59 -12.98 -2.70 0.57
N PHE A 60 -13.26 -2.06 1.70
CA PHE A 60 -14.57 -2.06 2.33
C PHE A 60 -15.07 -0.64 2.51
N SER A 61 -16.38 -0.45 2.45
CA SER A 61 -17.02 0.75 2.97
C SER A 61 -16.88 0.81 4.49
N VAL A 62 -16.77 2.02 5.05
CA VAL A 62 -16.90 2.18 6.52
C VAL A 62 -18.27 1.73 7.03
N ASN A 63 -19.28 1.78 6.17
CA ASN A 63 -20.66 1.33 6.43
C ASN A 63 -20.92 -0.10 5.92
N CYS A 64 -19.87 -0.92 5.79
CA CYS A 64 -19.98 -2.31 5.38
C CYS A 64 -20.94 -3.06 6.30
N LYS A 65 -21.94 -3.74 5.73
CA LYS A 65 -22.92 -4.53 6.47
C LYS A 65 -22.35 -5.84 7.01
N LYS A 66 -21.12 -6.24 6.60
CA LYS A 66 -20.43 -7.48 7.00
C LYS A 66 -21.18 -8.77 6.66
N HIS A 67 -22.06 -8.71 5.67
CA HIS A 67 -22.77 -9.87 5.14
C HIS A 67 -22.39 -10.03 3.66
N VAL A 68 -22.20 -11.28 3.25
CA VAL A 68 -21.99 -11.64 1.86
C VAL A 68 -23.37 -11.97 1.28
N LEU A 69 -23.72 -11.34 0.16
CA LEU A 69 -24.95 -11.68 -0.55
C LEU A 69 -24.69 -12.96 -1.34
N THR A 70 -25.19 -14.07 -0.82
CA THR A 70 -25.26 -15.34 -1.54
C THR A 70 -26.55 -15.39 -2.34
N TYR A 71 -26.46 -15.16 -3.65
CA TYR A 71 -27.58 -15.40 -4.54
C TYR A 71 -27.71 -16.92 -4.75
N THR A 72 -28.87 -17.47 -4.40
CA THR A 72 -29.22 -18.89 -4.58
C THR A 72 -29.70 -19.21 -6.00
N ASP A 73 -29.43 -18.33 -6.97
CA ASP A 73 -29.82 -18.54 -8.36
C ASP A 73 -28.88 -19.59 -9.00
N PRO A 74 -29.41 -20.72 -9.53
CA PRO A 74 -28.63 -21.73 -10.22
C PRO A 74 -27.85 -21.20 -11.45
N SER A 75 -28.25 -20.03 -11.96
CA SER A 75 -27.67 -19.35 -13.12
C SER A 75 -26.48 -18.46 -12.74
N ALA A 76 -26.41 -18.03 -11.48
CA ALA A 76 -25.30 -17.23 -10.97
C ALA A 76 -24.20 -18.20 -10.54
N CYS A 77 -23.09 -18.23 -11.26
CA CYS A 77 -21.91 -19.06 -10.97
C CYS A 77 -21.24 -18.72 -9.62
N GLY A 78 -21.93 -18.91 -8.49
CA GLY A 78 -21.36 -18.82 -7.14
C GLY A 78 -20.74 -17.47 -6.77
N GLU A 79 -20.99 -16.40 -7.54
CA GLU A 79 -20.39 -15.10 -7.30
C GLU A 79 -21.05 -14.41 -6.10
N SER A 80 -20.35 -14.48 -4.98
CA SER A 80 -20.65 -13.73 -3.76
C SER A 80 -20.51 -12.23 -4.02
N GLN A 81 -21.62 -11.49 -3.99
CA GLN A 81 -21.57 -10.03 -4.18
C GLN A 81 -21.31 -9.30 -2.86
N PRO A 82 -20.59 -8.16 -2.91
CA PRO A 82 -20.47 -7.29 -1.76
C PRO A 82 -21.84 -6.71 -1.39
N CYS A 83 -22.02 -6.34 -0.12
CA CYS A 83 -23.20 -5.56 0.28
C CYS A 83 -23.24 -4.20 -0.43
N ASP A 84 -24.44 -3.61 -0.58
CA ASP A 84 -24.67 -2.33 -1.27
C ASP A 84 -23.65 -1.25 -0.88
N SER A 85 -23.45 -1.03 0.43
CA SER A 85 -22.52 0.00 0.92
C SER A 85 -21.10 -0.16 0.36
N CYS A 86 -20.64 -1.40 0.17
CA CYS A 86 -19.32 -1.72 -0.38
C CYS A 86 -19.32 -1.65 -1.91
N ALA A 87 -20.43 -1.98 -2.57
CA ALA A 87 -20.60 -1.77 -4.00
C ALA A 87 -20.55 -0.28 -4.34
N ASP A 88 -21.22 0.57 -3.55
CA ASP A 88 -21.27 2.03 -3.72
C ASP A 88 -19.88 2.71 -3.67
N VAL A 89 -18.89 2.07 -3.04
CA VAL A 89 -17.50 2.57 -3.03
C VAL A 89 -16.94 2.67 -4.46
N LEU A 90 -17.34 1.76 -5.36
CA LEU A 90 -16.93 1.79 -6.77
C LEU A 90 -17.49 3.01 -7.52
N ASP A 91 -18.64 3.53 -7.08
CA ASP A 91 -19.29 4.69 -7.66
C ASP A 91 -18.80 6.02 -7.05
N ASP A 92 -18.15 5.98 -5.88
CA ASP A 92 -17.55 7.17 -5.29
C ASP A 92 -16.47 7.78 -6.20
N LYS A 93 -16.70 9.02 -6.64
CA LYS A 93 -15.78 9.74 -7.54
C LYS A 93 -14.35 9.85 -6.99
N ARG A 94 -14.17 9.99 -5.68
CA ARG A 94 -12.85 10.07 -5.03
C ARG A 94 -12.15 8.72 -5.10
N PHE A 95 -12.88 7.63 -4.88
CA PHE A 95 -12.34 6.28 -5.03
C PHE A 95 -11.97 5.99 -6.48
N ARG A 96 -12.84 6.33 -7.45
CA ARG A 96 -12.53 6.23 -8.88
C ARG A 96 -11.27 7.02 -9.25
N ASN A 97 -11.12 8.24 -8.74
CA ASN A 97 -9.89 9.01 -8.97
C ASN A 97 -8.65 8.31 -8.38
N ALA A 98 -8.78 7.67 -7.20
CA ALA A 98 -7.70 6.90 -6.60
C ALA A 98 -7.32 5.66 -7.43
N LEU A 99 -8.31 4.96 -8.00
CA LEU A 99 -8.11 3.80 -8.88
C LEU A 99 -7.28 4.15 -10.13
N HIS A 100 -7.51 5.34 -10.70
CA HIS A 100 -6.87 5.82 -11.92
C HIS A 100 -5.51 6.50 -11.69
N ARG A 101 -5.07 6.69 -10.44
CA ARG A 101 -3.73 7.24 -10.19
C ARG A 101 -2.65 6.30 -10.73
N LYS A 102 -1.74 6.86 -11.53
CA LYS A 102 -0.56 6.14 -12.03
C LYS A 102 0.43 5.91 -10.89
N MET A 103 1.14 4.78 -10.93
CA MET A 103 2.28 4.58 -10.05
C MET A 103 3.33 5.66 -10.34
N PRO A 104 3.91 6.29 -9.32
CA PRO A 104 5.13 7.05 -9.51
C PRO A 104 6.24 6.12 -10.01
N SER A 105 7.20 6.64 -10.78
CA SER A 105 8.42 5.90 -11.13
C SER A 105 9.21 5.54 -9.86
N GLU A 106 10.04 4.50 -9.93
CA GLU A 106 10.81 4.03 -8.77
C GLU A 106 11.67 5.15 -8.15
N ASP A 107 12.28 6.01 -8.98
CA ASP A 107 13.02 7.21 -8.55
C ASP A 107 12.19 8.19 -7.70
N HIS A 108 10.88 8.18 -7.87
CA HIS A 108 9.94 9.02 -7.15
C HIS A 108 9.30 8.33 -5.94
N MET A 109 9.36 7.00 -5.86
CA MET A 109 8.82 6.25 -4.70
C MET A 109 9.55 6.61 -3.40
N ARG A 110 10.85 6.93 -3.47
CA ARG A 110 11.64 7.39 -2.30
C ARG A 110 11.14 8.70 -1.67
N PHE A 111 10.35 9.51 -2.40
CA PHE A 111 9.78 10.76 -1.89
C PHE A 111 8.38 10.56 -1.27
N ALA A 112 7.85 9.34 -1.25
CA ALA A 112 6.57 9.07 -0.59
C ALA A 112 6.67 9.47 0.90
N PRO A 113 5.77 10.29 1.46
CA PRO A 113 5.87 10.71 2.85
C PRO A 113 5.90 9.50 3.81
N ALA A 114 6.79 9.51 4.80
CA ALA A 114 6.95 8.39 5.75
C ALA A 114 5.64 7.99 6.44
N GLN A 115 4.79 8.97 6.76
CA GLN A 115 3.45 8.77 7.34
C GLN A 115 2.47 7.94 6.49
N TYR A 116 2.75 7.76 5.18
CA TYR A 116 1.92 6.97 4.27
C TYR A 116 2.58 5.66 3.86
N ARG A 117 3.79 5.38 4.37
CA ARG A 117 4.45 4.10 4.26
C ARG A 117 4.06 3.30 5.51
N PRO A 118 3.36 2.17 5.38
CA PRO A 118 3.32 1.21 6.47
C PRO A 118 4.77 0.89 6.84
N GLU A 119 5.12 1.02 8.12
CA GLU A 119 6.50 0.84 8.60
C GLU A 119 7.06 -0.52 8.15
N LEU A 120 6.20 -1.56 8.20
CA LEU A 120 6.48 -2.90 7.69
C LEU A 120 6.78 -2.93 6.17
N LEU A 121 6.03 -2.17 5.36
CA LEU A 121 6.26 -2.09 3.90
C LEU A 121 7.51 -1.27 3.56
N GLY A 122 7.87 -0.27 4.36
CA GLY A 122 9.12 0.47 4.20
C GLY A 122 10.35 -0.44 4.38
N THR A 123 10.30 -1.31 5.37
CA THR A 123 11.32 -2.34 5.61
C THR A 123 11.34 -3.38 4.49
N ILE A 124 10.17 -3.91 4.10
CA ILE A 124 10.06 -4.88 2.99
C ILE A 124 10.55 -4.27 1.67
N TRP A 125 10.23 -3.02 1.35
CA TRP A 125 10.70 -2.36 0.11
C TRP A 125 12.20 -2.06 0.13
N SER A 126 12.75 -1.71 1.30
CA SER A 126 14.20 -1.55 1.47
C SER A 126 14.93 -2.87 1.24
N MET A 127 14.38 -3.98 1.77
CA MET A 127 14.90 -5.34 1.52
C MET A 127 14.72 -5.76 0.04
N GLN A 128 13.63 -5.36 -0.60
CA GLN A 128 13.32 -5.72 -1.99
C GLN A 128 14.13 -4.96 -3.04
N THR A 129 14.72 -3.80 -2.75
CA THR A 129 15.42 -3.03 -3.80
C THR A 129 16.63 -3.79 -4.36
N GLY A 130 17.44 -4.42 -3.49
CA GLY A 130 18.54 -5.29 -3.93
C GLY A 130 18.08 -6.66 -4.41
N VAL A 131 17.08 -7.26 -3.73
CA VAL A 131 16.63 -8.64 -4.01
C VAL A 131 15.78 -8.73 -5.28
N ARG A 132 14.96 -7.73 -5.59
CA ARG A 132 14.09 -7.74 -6.79
C ARG A 132 14.90 -7.61 -8.08
N GLN A 133 15.94 -6.77 -8.09
CA GLN A 133 16.87 -6.68 -9.22
C GLN A 133 17.58 -8.02 -9.47
N LEU A 134 18.00 -8.72 -8.42
CA LEU A 134 18.59 -10.06 -8.53
C LEU A 134 17.62 -11.12 -9.07
N VAL A 135 16.36 -11.09 -8.62
CA VAL A 135 15.32 -12.04 -9.06
C VAL A 135 14.87 -11.76 -10.50
N GLU A 136 14.81 -10.49 -10.93
CA GLU A 136 14.46 -10.13 -12.31
C GLU A 136 15.60 -10.46 -13.29
N MET A 137 16.87 -10.39 -12.87
CA MET A 137 18.05 -10.77 -13.65
C MET A 137 18.29 -12.29 -13.75
N HIS A 138 17.73 -13.09 -12.84
CA HIS A 138 17.91 -14.54 -12.80
C HIS A 138 17.20 -15.30 -13.95
N LYS A 139 16.41 -14.64 -14.80
CA LYS A 139 15.74 -15.38 -15.89
C LYS A 139 16.70 -16.12 -16.84
N ASP A 140 17.97 -15.70 -16.92
CA ASP A 140 18.96 -16.29 -17.84
C ASP A 140 20.35 -16.61 -17.22
N ASP A 141 20.63 -16.30 -15.95
CA ASP A 141 21.97 -16.49 -15.31
C ASP A 141 21.89 -16.93 -13.84
N ASP A 142 22.98 -17.53 -13.32
CA ASP A 142 23.16 -17.93 -11.90
C ASP A 142 22.99 -16.71 -10.95
N ILE A 143 22.07 -16.81 -9.98
CA ILE A 143 21.74 -15.74 -9.02
C ILE A 143 22.97 -15.22 -8.27
N TYR A 144 23.97 -16.07 -8.03
CA TYR A 144 25.20 -15.68 -7.35
C TYR A 144 26.12 -14.86 -8.27
N LEU A 145 26.09 -15.11 -9.58
CA LEU A 145 26.82 -14.33 -10.57
C LEU A 145 26.17 -12.95 -10.79
N ALA A 146 24.84 -12.88 -10.80
CA ALA A 146 24.10 -11.62 -10.83
C ALA A 146 24.41 -10.78 -9.58
N PHE A 147 24.43 -11.41 -8.40
CA PHE A 147 24.82 -10.78 -7.15
C PHE A 147 26.26 -10.24 -7.19
N ALA A 148 27.21 -11.05 -7.64
CA ALA A 148 28.61 -10.63 -7.75
C ALA A 148 28.78 -9.43 -8.70
N ARG A 149 28.08 -9.42 -9.85
CA ARG A 149 28.09 -8.30 -10.81
C ARG A 149 27.56 -7.00 -10.18
N MET A 150 26.43 -7.09 -9.46
CA MET A 150 25.82 -5.94 -8.79
C MET A 150 26.62 -5.43 -7.58
N ALA A 151 27.34 -6.32 -6.88
CA ALA A 151 28.25 -5.93 -5.80
C ALA A 151 29.48 -5.19 -6.35
N ILE A 152 30.02 -5.64 -7.48
CA ILE A 152 31.17 -5.01 -8.14
C ILE A 152 30.80 -3.66 -8.76
N SER A 153 29.58 -3.51 -9.31
CA SER A 153 29.10 -2.24 -9.87
C SER A 153 28.79 -1.18 -8.80
N GLY A 154 28.73 -1.56 -7.52
CA GLY A 154 28.41 -0.67 -6.40
C GLY A 154 26.91 -0.36 -6.26
N ASP A 155 26.06 -1.07 -6.99
CA ASP A 155 24.60 -0.87 -6.97
C ASP A 155 23.94 -1.45 -5.71
N LEU A 156 24.64 -2.36 -5.00
CA LEU A 156 24.20 -2.89 -3.72
C LEU A 156 24.67 -2.00 -2.57
N LYS A 157 23.72 -1.24 -2.00
CA LYS A 157 23.95 -0.43 -0.80
C LYS A 157 24.00 -1.31 0.46
N GLY A 158 25.18 -1.89 0.72
CA GLY A 158 25.55 -2.44 2.03
C GLY A 158 25.27 -3.93 2.24
N HIS A 159 25.72 -4.42 3.41
CA HIS A 159 25.73 -5.83 3.83
C HIS A 159 24.34 -6.49 3.92
N ASP A 160 23.27 -5.71 4.01
CA ASP A 160 21.89 -6.19 4.17
C ASP A 160 21.37 -6.96 2.95
N ALA A 161 21.84 -6.60 1.75
CA ALA A 161 21.46 -7.30 0.53
C ALA A 161 22.05 -8.72 0.46
N LEU A 162 23.28 -8.91 0.95
CA LEU A 162 23.92 -10.22 1.05
C LEU A 162 23.21 -11.10 2.09
N LEU A 163 22.91 -10.55 3.27
CA LEU A 163 22.22 -11.28 4.33
C LEU A 163 20.83 -11.75 3.89
N SER A 164 20.11 -10.90 3.15
CA SER A 164 18.78 -11.24 2.62
C SER A 164 18.83 -12.34 1.55
N LEU A 165 19.88 -12.36 0.71
CA LEU A 165 20.08 -13.43 -0.29
C LEU A 165 20.40 -14.78 0.38
N VAL A 166 21.28 -14.76 1.39
CA VAL A 166 21.61 -15.96 2.17
C VAL A 166 20.38 -16.49 2.90
N GLU A 167 19.59 -15.61 3.52
CA GLU A 167 18.35 -16.01 4.20
C GLU A 167 17.33 -16.63 3.24
N PHE A 168 17.21 -16.10 2.02
CA PHE A 168 16.34 -16.65 0.98
C PHE A 168 16.75 -18.08 0.58
N GLU A 169 18.04 -18.31 0.30
CA GLU A 169 18.54 -19.62 -0.13
C GLU A 169 18.49 -20.66 0.99
N VAL A 170 18.79 -20.28 2.23
CA VAL A 170 18.66 -21.17 3.40
C VAL A 170 17.21 -21.62 3.58
N ARG A 171 16.23 -20.69 3.45
CA ARG A 171 14.80 -21.02 3.55
C ARG A 171 14.30 -21.85 2.36
N ARG A 172 14.92 -21.73 1.18
CA ARG A 172 14.62 -22.55 0.00
C ARG A 172 15.09 -24.00 0.17
N PHE A 173 16.29 -24.22 0.72
CA PHE A 173 16.84 -25.56 0.98
C PHE A 173 16.20 -26.28 2.18
N GLN A 174 15.52 -25.55 3.07
CA GLN A 174 14.81 -26.12 4.22
C GLN A 174 13.35 -26.53 3.92
N ARG A 175 12.92 -26.50 2.66
CA ARG A 175 11.62 -27.01 2.21
C ARG A 175 11.74 -28.39 1.57
#